data_AF-A0AAX3MVB8-F1
#
_entry.id   AF-A0AAX3MVB8-F1
#
_cell.length_a   1.000
_cell.length_b   1.000
_cell.length_c   1.000
_cell.angle_alpha   90.00
_cell.angle_beta   90.00
_cell.angle_gamma   90.00
#
_symmetry.space_group_name_H-M   'P 1'
#
loop_
_entity.id
_entity.type
_entity.pdbx_description
1 polymer ?
#
loop_
_entity_poly.entity_id
_entity_poly.type
_entity_poly.pdbx_seq_one_letter_code
_entity_poly.pdbx_strand_id
1 'polypeptide(L)'
;MNWTIRQEYPSDYYAITELHALTFSYSYGMGEAVLVNILRARSTFDPELSLVCELDGQIIGHILFTPQPIRIQGSTYQGLILSPLAVHPNYQKQGIGSALIEAGHHRALHKNFALSVVLGHPHYYVRFGYQGKAWMDEQVHIPLESIYTDRIAVVRERRIELGDIPSFSLMWEHLHASSPLALIPGSSIQDWISPGAGTISTALLIDEELHGYIRYSSTDPEKISFIVAQDSHSLLLIANYFKQKLNPLTASHLSLPLPATSYLLERFGTTFDVNISTYAEYMVKILEGPHHSKLHHHFTAFEDGSIPRGSIIWPVEFDVC
;
A
#
# COMPACT_ATOMS: atom_id res chain seq x y z
N MET A 1 25.50 -6.19 26.63
CA MET A 1 25.10 -7.30 25.74
C MET A 1 25.76 -7.07 24.41
N ASN A 2 26.41 -8.07 23.83
CA ASN A 2 27.04 -7.95 22.52
C ASN A 2 26.15 -8.64 21.48
N TRP A 3 25.14 -7.92 20.99
CA TRP A 3 24.31 -8.40 19.89
C TRP A 3 24.94 -7.99 18.55
N THR A 4 24.61 -8.72 17.48
CA THR A 4 25.09 -8.44 16.12
C THR A 4 23.92 -8.28 15.16
N ILE A 5 24.08 -7.41 14.16
CA ILE A 5 23.09 -7.22 13.10
C ILE A 5 23.64 -7.79 11.80
N ARG A 6 22.86 -8.66 11.17
CA ARG A 6 23.21 -9.31 9.91
C ARG A 6 21.97 -9.49 9.04
N GLN A 7 22.18 -9.86 7.78
CA GLN A 7 21.07 -10.35 6.96
C GLN A 7 20.53 -11.65 7.56
N GLU A 8 19.24 -11.93 7.31
CA GLU A 8 18.66 -13.23 7.61
C GLU A 8 19.21 -14.33 6.68
N TYR A 9 19.12 -15.56 7.15
CA TYR A 9 19.32 -16.79 6.39
C TYR A 9 18.08 -17.69 6.50
N PRO A 10 17.89 -18.66 5.59
CA PRO A 10 16.77 -19.61 5.68
C PRO A 10 16.67 -20.34 7.04
N SER A 11 17.80 -20.55 7.73
CA SER A 11 17.81 -21.12 9.08
C SER A 11 17.14 -20.24 10.15
N ASP A 12 17.02 -18.93 9.92
CA ASP A 12 16.40 -17.98 10.85
C ASP A 12 14.88 -17.90 10.67
N TYR A 13 14.32 -18.43 9.57
CA TYR A 13 12.92 -18.18 9.19
C TYR A 13 11.93 -18.57 10.29
N TYR A 14 12.14 -19.74 10.92
CA TYR A 14 11.32 -20.18 12.03
C TYR A 14 11.37 -19.21 13.21
N ALA A 15 12.58 -18.80 13.63
CA ALA A 15 12.78 -17.89 14.74
C ALA A 15 12.19 -16.49 14.46
N ILE A 16 12.25 -16.04 13.20
CA ILE A 16 11.65 -14.78 12.77
C ILE A 16 10.11 -14.87 12.81
N THR A 17 9.52 -15.98 12.33
CA THR A 17 8.07 -16.22 12.43
C THR A 17 7.61 -16.21 13.88
N GLU A 18 8.31 -16.92 14.77
CA GLU A 18 8.01 -16.93 16.21
C GLU A 18 8.13 -15.53 16.81
N LEU A 19 9.18 -14.79 16.48
CA LEU A 19 9.41 -13.42 16.94
C LEU A 19 8.26 -12.48 16.57
N HIS A 20 7.78 -12.48 15.33
CA HIS A 20 6.66 -11.65 14.90
C HIS A 20 5.35 -12.05 15.58
N ALA A 21 5.07 -13.35 15.66
CA ALA A 21 3.90 -13.87 16.36
C ALA A 21 3.86 -13.48 17.85
N LEU A 22 5.03 -13.40 18.50
CA LEU A 22 5.17 -12.98 19.90
C LEU A 22 5.10 -11.45 20.10
N THR A 23 5.59 -10.66 19.13
CA THR A 23 5.79 -9.21 19.32
C THR A 23 4.51 -8.41 19.08
N PHE A 24 3.70 -8.81 18.12
CA PHE A 24 2.43 -8.15 17.81
C PHE A 24 1.28 -8.83 18.57
N SER A 25 0.23 -8.08 18.88
CA SER A 25 -0.91 -8.63 19.64
C SER A 25 -1.56 -9.83 18.92
N TYR A 26 -2.26 -10.69 19.66
CA TYR A 26 -2.77 -11.98 19.15
C TYR A 26 -3.57 -11.89 17.84
N SER A 27 -4.31 -10.79 17.62
CA SER A 27 -5.07 -10.57 16.37
C SER A 27 -4.21 -10.21 15.15
N TYR A 28 -3.00 -9.69 15.36
CA TYR A 28 -2.09 -9.20 14.30
C TYR A 28 -0.81 -10.03 14.18
N GLY A 29 -0.36 -10.73 15.23
CA GLY A 29 0.94 -11.40 15.26
C GLY A 29 1.13 -12.50 14.24
N MET A 30 0.09 -13.31 14.00
CA MET A 30 0.14 -14.28 12.90
C MET A 30 0.05 -13.61 11.53
N GLY A 31 -0.68 -12.50 11.41
CA GLY A 31 -0.73 -11.70 10.18
C GLY A 31 0.65 -11.18 9.78
N GLU A 32 1.37 -10.55 10.71
CA GLU A 32 2.72 -10.02 10.47
C GLU A 32 3.74 -11.14 10.15
N ALA A 33 3.65 -12.27 10.84
CA ALA A 33 4.50 -13.41 10.55
C ALA A 33 4.24 -14.00 9.14
N VAL A 34 2.97 -14.03 8.70
CA VAL A 34 2.58 -14.43 7.34
C VAL A 34 3.02 -13.39 6.32
N LEU A 35 2.87 -12.10 6.62
CA LEU A 35 3.30 -10.98 5.77
C LEU A 35 4.78 -11.11 5.41
N VAL A 36 5.66 -11.37 6.39
CA VAL A 36 7.10 -11.60 6.12
C VAL A 36 7.32 -12.71 5.11
N ASN A 37 6.60 -13.83 5.24
CA ASN A 37 6.74 -14.96 4.32
C ASN A 37 6.21 -14.65 2.91
N ILE A 38 5.11 -13.89 2.81
CA ILE A 38 4.59 -13.40 1.52
C ILE A 38 5.62 -12.48 0.86
N LEU A 39 6.17 -11.52 1.61
CA LEU A 39 7.17 -10.57 1.13
C LEU A 39 8.45 -11.27 0.67
N ARG A 40 8.92 -12.32 1.38
CA ARG A 40 10.07 -13.15 0.97
C ARG A 40 9.85 -13.88 -0.35
N ALA A 41 8.60 -14.25 -0.67
CA ALA A 41 8.27 -14.97 -1.90
C ALA A 41 8.21 -14.05 -3.14
N ARG A 42 8.26 -12.72 -2.95
CA ARG A 42 8.24 -11.76 -4.06
C ARG A 42 9.56 -11.78 -4.81
N SER A 43 9.48 -11.52 -6.12
CA SER A 43 10.67 -11.34 -6.96
C SER A 43 11.50 -10.12 -6.60
N THR A 44 10.92 -9.17 -5.86
CA THR A 44 11.59 -7.95 -5.37
C THR A 44 12.29 -8.14 -4.03
N PHE A 45 12.16 -9.30 -3.39
CA PHE A 45 12.80 -9.57 -2.11
C PHE A 45 14.33 -9.48 -2.23
N ASP A 46 14.94 -8.64 -1.38
CA ASP A 46 16.39 -8.51 -1.24
C ASP A 46 16.81 -8.99 0.17
N PRO A 47 17.47 -10.15 0.30
CA PRO A 47 17.92 -10.66 1.60
C PRO A 47 18.83 -9.69 2.37
N GLU A 48 19.59 -8.84 1.68
CA GLU A 48 20.44 -7.85 2.35
C GLU A 48 19.63 -6.75 3.07
N LEU A 49 18.35 -6.61 2.74
CA LEU A 49 17.39 -5.67 3.33
C LEU A 49 16.44 -6.33 4.34
N SER A 50 16.58 -7.62 4.62
CA SER A 50 15.93 -8.33 5.73
C SER A 50 16.95 -8.63 6.81
N LEU A 51 16.90 -7.88 7.93
CA LEU A 51 17.93 -7.91 8.96
C LEU A 51 17.42 -8.55 10.24
N VAL A 52 18.29 -9.36 10.84
CA VAL A 52 18.09 -9.89 12.19
C VAL A 52 19.08 -9.28 13.16
N CYS A 53 18.64 -9.14 14.42
CA CYS A 53 19.50 -8.89 15.57
C CYS A 53 19.68 -10.20 16.34
N GLU A 54 20.91 -10.68 16.44
CA GLU A 54 21.27 -11.93 17.09
C GLU A 54 22.02 -11.67 18.40
N LEU A 55 21.65 -12.37 19.47
CA LEU A 55 22.35 -12.40 20.75
C LEU A 55 22.56 -13.86 21.15
N ASP A 56 23.83 -14.27 21.31
CA ASP A 56 24.22 -15.61 21.73
C ASP A 56 23.52 -16.74 20.93
N GLY A 57 23.38 -16.56 19.60
CA GLY A 57 22.71 -17.51 18.70
C GLY A 57 21.19 -17.39 18.63
N GLN A 58 20.57 -16.52 19.45
CA GLN A 58 19.13 -16.28 19.46
C GLN A 58 18.76 -15.05 18.64
N ILE A 59 17.75 -15.17 17.76
CA ILE A 59 17.16 -14.02 17.07
C ILE A 59 16.25 -13.26 18.05
N ILE A 60 16.62 -12.03 18.38
CA ILE A 60 15.91 -11.17 19.34
C ILE A 60 15.29 -9.92 18.69
N GLY A 61 15.53 -9.72 17.39
CA GLY A 61 14.93 -8.64 16.61
C GLY A 61 14.98 -8.94 15.12
N HIS A 62 14.05 -8.36 14.37
CA HIS A 62 13.96 -8.47 12.91
C HIS A 62 13.38 -7.20 12.30
N ILE A 63 13.91 -6.76 11.17
CA ILE A 63 13.34 -5.68 10.36
C ILE A 63 13.40 -6.08 8.87
N LEU A 64 12.34 -5.76 8.13
CA LEU A 64 12.31 -5.92 6.68
C LEU A 64 12.09 -4.59 5.98
N PHE A 65 12.89 -4.33 4.95
CA PHE A 65 12.69 -3.27 3.98
C PHE A 65 12.40 -3.88 2.62
N THR A 66 11.17 -3.72 2.14
CA THR A 66 10.71 -4.27 0.85
C THR A 66 10.91 -3.26 -0.27
N PRO A 67 11.69 -3.56 -1.32
CA PRO A 67 11.78 -2.73 -2.52
C PRO A 67 10.42 -2.52 -3.18
N GLN A 68 10.05 -1.26 -3.35
CA GLN A 68 8.82 -0.83 -3.99
C GLN A 68 9.08 0.43 -4.83
N PRO A 69 8.82 0.42 -6.15
CA PRO A 69 8.93 1.63 -6.95
C PRO A 69 7.86 2.66 -6.55
N ILE A 70 8.27 3.92 -6.44
CA ILE A 70 7.42 5.02 -5.99
C ILE A 70 7.43 6.12 -7.04
N ARG A 71 6.23 6.54 -7.45
CA ARG A 71 6.04 7.69 -8.32
C ARG A 71 5.98 8.96 -7.50
N ILE A 72 6.77 9.96 -7.88
CA ILE A 72 6.75 11.30 -7.30
C ILE A 72 6.87 12.32 -8.43
N GLN A 73 5.86 13.19 -8.58
CA GLN A 73 5.80 14.23 -9.62
C GLN A 73 6.17 13.71 -11.03
N GLY A 74 5.54 12.60 -11.44
CA GLY A 74 5.79 11.98 -12.76
C GLY A 74 7.15 11.29 -12.92
N SER A 75 8.01 11.29 -11.90
CA SER A 75 9.28 10.56 -11.89
C SER A 75 9.14 9.28 -11.05
N THR A 76 9.79 8.19 -11.47
CA THR A 76 9.84 6.94 -10.69
C THR A 76 11.15 6.85 -9.92
N TYR A 77 11.05 6.54 -8.63
CA TYR A 77 12.18 6.35 -7.73
C TYR A 77 12.16 4.93 -7.14
N GLN A 78 13.35 4.37 -6.90
CA GLN A 78 13.46 3.14 -6.13
C GLN A 78 13.26 3.46 -4.64
N GLY A 79 12.13 3.04 -4.09
CA GLY A 79 11.80 3.22 -2.68
C GLY A 79 11.78 1.90 -1.92
N LEU A 80 11.60 2.00 -0.61
CA LEU A 80 11.47 0.89 0.31
C LEU A 80 10.23 1.05 1.17
N ILE A 81 9.51 -0.03 1.43
CA ILE A 81 8.53 -0.10 2.51
C ILE A 81 9.21 -0.73 3.72
N LEU A 82 9.34 0.01 4.82
CA LEU A 82 9.78 -0.55 6.10
C LEU A 82 8.57 -1.22 6.75
N SER A 83 8.48 -2.54 6.65
CA SER A 83 7.58 -3.36 7.45
C SER A 83 7.88 -4.84 7.25
N PRO A 84 7.76 -5.70 8.28
CA PRO A 84 7.58 -5.36 9.69
C PRO A 84 8.89 -5.15 10.46
N LEU A 85 8.79 -4.47 11.61
CA LEU A 85 9.84 -4.38 12.64
C LEU A 85 9.35 -5.07 13.92
N ALA A 86 10.09 -6.09 14.38
CA ALA A 86 9.84 -6.77 15.63
C ALA A 86 11.08 -6.79 16.52
N VAL A 87 10.87 -6.62 17.82
CA VAL A 87 11.88 -6.82 18.86
C VAL A 87 11.24 -7.61 19.98
N HIS A 88 11.91 -8.70 20.35
CA HIS A 88 11.41 -9.63 21.34
C HIS A 88 11.05 -8.88 22.64
N PRO A 89 9.88 -9.12 23.27
CA PRO A 89 9.39 -8.31 24.40
C PRO A 89 10.40 -8.09 25.52
N ASN A 90 11.13 -9.14 25.92
CA ASN A 90 12.17 -9.07 26.96
C ASN A 90 13.41 -8.21 26.59
N TYR A 91 13.57 -7.86 25.32
CA TYR A 91 14.71 -7.11 24.77
C TYR A 91 14.30 -5.72 24.24
N GLN A 92 13.03 -5.32 24.41
CA GLN A 92 12.56 -3.99 24.03
C GLN A 92 13.17 -2.89 24.90
N LYS A 93 13.18 -1.65 24.38
CA LYS A 93 13.74 -0.46 25.05
C LYS A 93 15.26 -0.53 25.32
N GLN A 94 15.97 -1.46 24.68
CA GLN A 94 17.43 -1.62 24.77
C GLN A 94 18.20 -1.11 23.53
N GLY A 95 17.53 -0.35 22.65
CA GLY A 95 18.14 0.20 21.43
C GLY A 95 18.15 -0.72 20.20
N ILE A 96 17.75 -1.99 20.33
CA ILE A 96 17.78 -2.97 19.23
C ILE A 96 16.96 -2.51 18.02
N GLY A 97 15.73 -2.06 18.23
CA GLY A 97 14.88 -1.57 17.13
C GLY A 97 15.49 -0.35 16.41
N SER A 98 16.16 0.53 17.14
CA SER A 98 16.89 1.66 16.54
C SER A 98 18.06 1.19 15.70
N ALA A 99 18.88 0.29 16.24
CA ALA A 99 20.04 -0.24 15.54
C ALA A 99 19.64 -0.99 14.25
N LEU A 100 18.53 -1.74 14.27
CA LEU A 100 17.97 -2.40 13.09
C LEU A 100 17.54 -1.41 12.01
N ILE A 101 16.84 -0.34 12.39
CA ILE A 101 16.41 0.72 11.46
C ILE A 101 17.61 1.42 10.83
N GLU A 102 18.58 1.84 11.65
CA GLU A 102 19.78 2.54 11.19
C GLU A 102 20.65 1.67 10.27
N ALA A 103 20.83 0.39 10.63
CA ALA A 103 21.54 -0.57 9.78
C ALA A 103 20.83 -0.78 8.43
N GLY A 104 19.49 -0.87 8.43
CA GLY A 104 18.69 -0.97 7.21
C GLY A 104 18.78 0.27 6.33
N HIS A 105 18.66 1.47 6.90
CA HIS A 105 18.84 2.73 6.18
C HIS A 105 20.23 2.86 5.56
N HIS A 106 21.27 2.45 6.28
CA HIS A 106 22.63 2.46 5.75
C HIS A 106 22.77 1.52 4.55
N ARG A 107 22.25 0.29 4.62
CA ARG A 107 22.27 -0.65 3.48
C ARG A 107 21.45 -0.15 2.30
N ALA A 108 20.27 0.42 2.56
CA ALA A 108 19.42 1.03 1.56
C ALA A 108 20.14 2.14 0.80
N LEU A 109 20.85 3.02 1.52
CA LEU A 109 21.66 4.08 0.94
C LEU A 109 22.76 3.53 0.00
N HIS A 110 23.52 2.52 0.44
CA HIS A 110 24.55 1.88 -0.38
C HIS A 110 24.00 1.19 -1.63
N LYS A 111 22.72 0.79 -1.61
CA LYS A 111 22.00 0.22 -2.74
C LYS A 111 21.27 1.27 -3.60
N ASN A 112 21.49 2.57 -3.35
CA ASN A 112 20.90 3.70 -4.08
C ASN A 112 19.36 3.77 -4.01
N PHE A 113 18.75 3.25 -2.94
CA PHE A 113 17.35 3.56 -2.66
C PHE A 113 17.20 5.03 -2.29
N ALA A 114 16.18 5.68 -2.81
CA ALA A 114 16.00 7.13 -2.68
C ALA A 114 15.21 7.52 -1.42
N LEU A 115 14.32 6.65 -0.97
CA LEU A 115 13.43 6.90 0.17
C LEU A 115 12.94 5.60 0.80
N SER A 116 12.51 5.70 2.05
CA SER A 116 11.81 4.65 2.79
C SER A 116 10.47 5.18 3.29
N VAL A 117 9.44 4.36 3.21
CA VAL A 117 8.07 4.67 3.65
C VAL A 117 7.64 3.69 4.74
N VAL A 118 6.79 4.14 5.68
CA VAL A 118 6.31 3.31 6.79
C VAL A 118 4.92 3.77 7.22
N LEU A 119 4.07 2.80 7.60
CA LEU A 119 2.92 3.04 8.46
C LEU A 119 3.36 2.77 9.90
N GLY A 120 3.53 3.82 10.70
CA GLY A 120 4.24 3.72 11.97
C GLY A 120 3.81 4.72 13.01
N HIS A 121 4.12 4.45 14.28
CA HIS A 121 3.72 5.34 15.37
C HIS A 121 4.34 6.74 15.20
N PRO A 122 3.54 7.83 15.23
CA PRO A 122 4.00 9.18 14.82
C PRO A 122 5.17 9.73 15.63
N HIS A 123 5.32 9.27 16.88
CA HIS A 123 6.42 9.71 17.75
C HIS A 123 7.65 8.78 17.72
N TYR A 124 7.52 7.58 17.16
CA TYR A 124 8.61 6.59 17.16
C TYR A 124 9.55 6.79 15.98
N TYR A 125 9.02 6.98 14.77
CA TYR A 125 9.85 7.01 13.56
C TYR A 125 10.49 8.38 13.28
N VAL A 126 9.96 9.47 13.84
CA VAL A 126 10.54 10.82 13.69
C VAL A 126 12.00 10.91 14.14
N ARG A 127 12.41 10.12 15.13
CA ARG A 127 13.79 10.07 15.62
C ARG A 127 14.79 9.52 14.59
N PHE A 128 14.31 8.85 13.55
CA PHE A 128 15.12 8.34 12.43
C PHE A 128 15.02 9.23 11.18
N GLY A 129 14.39 10.41 11.29
CA GLY A 129 14.19 11.33 10.18
C GLY A 129 13.03 10.97 9.26
N TYR A 130 12.04 10.21 9.75
CA TYR A 130 10.76 10.08 9.06
C TYR A 130 9.87 11.29 9.35
N GLN A 131 9.20 11.80 8.31
CA GLN A 131 8.22 12.88 8.36
C GLN A 131 6.84 12.30 8.12
N GLY A 132 5.84 12.64 8.96
CA GLY A 132 4.47 12.12 8.84
C GLY A 132 3.61 12.89 7.82
N LYS A 133 2.36 12.43 7.64
CA LYS A 133 1.36 13.03 6.74
C LYS A 133 1.79 13.07 5.27
N ALA A 134 2.62 12.11 4.85
CA ALA A 134 3.07 12.01 3.47
C ALA A 134 1.93 11.66 2.50
N TRP A 135 0.86 11.02 2.99
CA TRP A 135 -0.28 10.55 2.19
C TRP A 135 -1.63 11.01 2.74
N MET A 136 -2.62 10.97 1.87
CA MET A 136 -4.04 11.05 2.22
C MET A 136 -4.78 9.81 1.71
N ASP A 137 -5.80 9.42 2.46
CA ASP A 137 -6.90 8.59 1.94
C ASP A 137 -7.98 9.55 1.45
N GLU A 138 -8.32 9.45 0.18
CA GLU A 138 -9.34 10.27 -0.46
C GLU A 138 -10.39 9.36 -1.07
N GLN A 139 -11.64 9.57 -0.66
CA GLN A 139 -12.78 8.82 -1.14
C GLN A 139 -13.86 9.79 -1.57
N VAL A 140 -14.44 9.54 -2.75
CA VAL A 140 -15.61 10.25 -3.23
C VAL A 140 -16.86 9.44 -2.88
N HIS A 141 -17.86 10.12 -2.34
CA HIS A 141 -19.16 9.55 -2.01
C HIS A 141 -20.15 9.95 -3.11
N ILE A 142 -20.42 9.02 -4.02
CA ILE A 142 -21.28 9.26 -5.18
C ILE A 142 -22.73 8.96 -4.80
N PRO A 143 -23.64 9.95 -4.82
CA PRO A 143 -25.05 9.70 -4.52
C PRO A 143 -25.63 8.65 -5.46
N LEU A 144 -26.40 7.68 -4.93
CA LEU A 144 -26.88 6.56 -5.74
C LEU A 144 -27.77 7.01 -6.91
N GLU A 145 -28.50 8.11 -6.76
CA GLU A 145 -29.32 8.72 -7.82
C GLU A 145 -28.49 9.27 -8.99
N SER A 146 -27.21 9.60 -8.75
CA SER A 146 -26.28 10.07 -9.78
C SER A 146 -25.63 8.90 -10.55
N ILE A 147 -25.81 7.67 -10.07
CA ILE A 147 -25.37 6.45 -10.74
C ILE A 147 -26.51 5.93 -11.60
N TYR A 148 -26.60 6.47 -12.81
CA TYR A 148 -27.59 6.10 -13.82
C TYR A 148 -26.94 5.92 -15.19
N THR A 149 -27.37 4.89 -15.92
CA THR A 149 -26.97 4.63 -17.29
C THR A 149 -28.16 4.11 -18.09
N ASP A 150 -28.31 4.61 -19.31
CA ASP A 150 -29.27 4.13 -20.31
C ASP A 150 -28.76 2.92 -21.10
N ARG A 151 -27.45 2.64 -21.01
CA ARG A 151 -26.83 1.47 -21.61
C ARG A 151 -27.12 0.22 -20.79
N ILE A 152 -27.67 -0.80 -21.45
CA ILE A 152 -27.75 -2.16 -20.94
C ILE A 152 -26.44 -2.86 -21.29
N ALA A 153 -25.55 -3.01 -20.32
CA ALA A 153 -24.30 -3.77 -20.44
C ALA A 153 -24.28 -4.86 -19.38
N VAL A 154 -23.72 -6.03 -19.70
CA VAL A 154 -23.54 -7.11 -18.73
C VAL A 154 -22.20 -6.90 -18.03
N VAL A 155 -22.26 -6.48 -16.76
CA VAL A 155 -21.08 -6.37 -15.90
C VAL A 155 -20.96 -7.64 -15.07
N ARG A 156 -19.78 -8.26 -15.07
CA ARG A 156 -19.50 -9.44 -14.24
C ARG A 156 -18.10 -9.39 -13.65
N GLU A 157 -17.95 -10.10 -12.54
CA GLU A 157 -16.69 -10.32 -11.87
C GLU A 157 -16.11 -11.68 -12.27
N ARG A 158 -14.79 -11.77 -12.40
CA ARG A 158 -14.09 -13.06 -12.51
C ARG A 158 -12.75 -13.04 -11.78
N ARG A 159 -12.22 -14.23 -11.51
CA ARG A 159 -10.85 -14.38 -11.01
C ARG A 159 -9.85 -13.71 -11.95
N ILE A 160 -8.83 -13.13 -11.35
CA ILE A 160 -7.71 -12.50 -12.05
C ILE A 160 -6.86 -13.58 -12.71
N GLU A 161 -6.45 -13.32 -13.94
CA GLU A 161 -5.57 -14.14 -14.74
C GLU A 161 -4.27 -13.38 -15.02
N LEU A 162 -3.17 -14.10 -15.29
CA LEU A 162 -1.87 -13.47 -15.56
C LEU A 162 -1.92 -12.50 -16.76
N GLY A 163 -2.81 -12.78 -17.74
CA GLY A 163 -3.01 -11.93 -18.90
C GLY A 163 -3.65 -10.57 -18.60
N ASP A 164 -4.25 -10.39 -17.42
CA ASP A 164 -4.91 -9.14 -17.05
C ASP A 164 -3.93 -8.06 -16.57
N ILE A 165 -2.79 -8.50 -16.03
CA ILE A 165 -1.86 -7.63 -15.31
C ILE A 165 -1.39 -6.43 -16.15
N PRO A 166 -1.00 -6.58 -17.44
CA PRO A 166 -0.64 -5.43 -18.27
C PRO A 166 -1.76 -4.38 -18.38
N SER A 167 -3.02 -4.82 -18.49
CA SER A 167 -4.18 -3.93 -18.56
C SER A 167 -4.42 -3.22 -17.24
N PHE A 168 -4.30 -3.92 -16.11
CA PHE A 168 -4.43 -3.31 -14.78
C PHE A 168 -3.35 -2.26 -14.53
N SER A 169 -2.09 -2.57 -14.88
CA SER A 169 -0.98 -1.63 -14.79
C SER A 169 -1.22 -0.40 -15.66
N LEU A 170 -1.76 -0.55 -16.88
CA LEU A 170 -2.08 0.58 -17.75
C LEU A 170 -3.20 1.46 -17.19
N MET A 171 -4.27 0.87 -16.66
CA MET A 171 -5.35 1.65 -16.03
C MET A 171 -4.85 2.38 -14.78
N TRP A 172 -4.01 1.73 -13.97
CA TRP A 172 -3.36 2.36 -12.82
C TRP A 172 -2.43 3.51 -13.25
N GLU A 173 -1.64 3.32 -14.31
CA GLU A 173 -0.78 4.36 -14.88
C GLU A 173 -1.60 5.60 -15.25
N HIS A 174 -2.72 5.42 -15.96
CA HIS A 174 -3.60 6.53 -16.33
C HIS A 174 -4.26 7.20 -15.12
N LEU A 175 -4.72 6.43 -14.14
CA LEU A 175 -5.33 6.97 -12.92
C LEU A 175 -4.34 7.80 -12.10
N HIS A 176 -3.07 7.38 -12.03
CA HIS A 176 -2.04 7.99 -11.18
C HIS A 176 -0.98 8.79 -11.95
N ALA A 177 -1.20 9.11 -13.23
CA ALA A 177 -0.24 9.84 -14.06
C ALA A 177 0.12 11.22 -13.48
N SER A 178 -0.89 11.92 -12.94
CA SER A 178 -0.75 13.23 -12.29
C SER A 178 -0.58 13.14 -10.78
N SER A 179 -0.52 11.94 -10.20
CA SER A 179 -0.45 11.78 -8.75
C SER A 179 0.86 12.39 -8.22
N PRO A 180 0.80 13.23 -7.17
CA PRO A 180 1.99 13.84 -6.60
C PRO A 180 2.89 12.78 -5.94
N LEU A 181 2.30 11.69 -5.44
CA LEU A 181 3.00 10.57 -4.80
C LEU A 181 2.11 9.31 -4.82
N ALA A 182 2.62 8.20 -5.36
CA ALA A 182 1.91 6.91 -5.40
C ALA A 182 2.87 5.71 -5.40
N LEU A 183 2.48 4.59 -4.79
CA LEU A 183 3.20 3.31 -4.92
C LEU A 183 2.83 2.65 -6.24
N ILE A 184 3.82 2.28 -7.05
CA ILE A 184 3.58 1.62 -8.34
C ILE A 184 3.39 0.13 -8.09
N PRO A 185 2.23 -0.47 -8.41
CA PRO A 185 2.02 -1.91 -8.27
C PRO A 185 3.06 -2.71 -9.07
N GLY A 186 3.42 -3.90 -8.60
CA GLY A 186 4.30 -4.77 -9.35
C GLY A 186 3.61 -5.41 -10.57
N SER A 187 4.41 -6.11 -11.37
CA SER A 187 3.97 -6.79 -12.60
C SER A 187 3.61 -8.26 -12.39
N SER A 188 3.57 -8.73 -11.14
CA SER A 188 3.23 -10.10 -10.81
C SER A 188 1.77 -10.21 -10.38
N ILE A 189 1.14 -11.36 -10.58
CA ILE A 189 -0.26 -11.57 -10.16
C ILE A 189 -0.45 -11.40 -8.64
N GLN A 190 0.58 -11.70 -7.86
CA GLN A 190 0.65 -11.52 -6.40
C GLN A 190 0.69 -10.04 -5.97
N ASP A 191 0.88 -9.09 -6.89
CA ASP A 191 0.72 -7.65 -6.63
C ASP A 191 -0.74 -7.18 -6.74
N TRP A 192 -1.63 -8.02 -7.28
CA TRP A 192 -3.01 -7.68 -7.61
C TRP A 192 -4.04 -8.60 -6.95
N ILE A 193 -3.61 -9.69 -6.32
CA ILE A 193 -4.48 -10.58 -5.56
C ILE A 193 -4.21 -10.43 -4.07
N SER A 194 -5.22 -9.98 -3.33
CA SER A 194 -5.18 -9.97 -1.88
C SER A 194 -5.02 -11.38 -1.30
N PRO A 195 -4.03 -11.62 -0.41
CA PRO A 195 -3.94 -12.84 0.37
C PRO A 195 -4.86 -12.82 1.60
N GLY A 196 -5.48 -11.68 1.93
CA GLY A 196 -6.37 -11.53 3.07
C GLY A 196 -7.73 -12.20 2.85
N ALA A 197 -8.14 -13.08 3.77
CA ALA A 197 -9.42 -13.81 3.64
C ALA A 197 -10.67 -12.89 3.68
N GLY A 198 -10.52 -11.67 4.21
CA GLY A 198 -11.58 -10.64 4.28
C GLY A 198 -11.73 -9.79 3.02
N THR A 199 -10.93 -10.05 1.98
CA THR A 199 -10.79 -9.15 0.83
C THR A 199 -10.99 -9.90 -0.48
N ILE A 200 -11.78 -9.31 -1.38
CA ILE A 200 -11.99 -9.81 -2.75
C ILE A 200 -11.16 -8.96 -3.69
N SER A 201 -10.38 -9.61 -4.55
CA SER A 201 -9.65 -9.01 -5.69
C SER A 201 -10.17 -9.65 -6.97
N THR A 202 -10.69 -8.84 -7.89
CA THR A 202 -11.43 -9.38 -9.05
C THR A 202 -11.28 -8.51 -10.30
N ALA A 203 -11.26 -9.19 -11.45
CA ALA A 203 -11.32 -8.55 -12.75
C ALA A 203 -12.78 -8.20 -13.08
N LEU A 204 -13.00 -7.01 -13.60
CA LEU A 204 -14.32 -6.51 -13.99
C LEU A 204 -14.46 -6.57 -15.51
N LEU A 205 -15.43 -7.36 -15.95
CA LEU A 205 -15.76 -7.49 -17.36
C LEU A 205 -17.03 -6.73 -17.70
N ILE A 206 -17.04 -6.08 -18.86
CA ILE A 206 -18.21 -5.47 -19.47
C ILE A 206 -18.38 -6.13 -20.83
N ASP A 207 -19.52 -6.78 -21.05
CA ASP A 207 -19.81 -7.50 -22.29
C ASP A 207 -18.69 -8.49 -22.69
N GLU A 208 -18.18 -9.23 -21.68
CA GLU A 208 -17.09 -10.22 -21.75
C GLU A 208 -15.66 -9.65 -21.91
N GLU A 209 -15.49 -8.34 -22.08
CA GLU A 209 -14.18 -7.70 -22.22
C GLU A 209 -13.67 -7.12 -20.90
N LEU A 210 -12.35 -7.03 -20.72
CA LEU A 210 -11.74 -6.52 -19.49
C LEU A 210 -11.77 -4.99 -19.44
N HIS A 211 -12.45 -4.45 -18.44
CA HIS A 211 -12.65 -3.00 -18.29
C HIS A 211 -12.23 -2.44 -16.93
N GLY A 212 -11.86 -3.29 -15.97
CA GLY A 212 -11.43 -2.81 -14.66
C GLY A 212 -10.90 -3.89 -13.74
N TYR A 213 -10.42 -3.42 -12.59
CA TYR A 213 -10.05 -4.23 -11.43
C TYR A 213 -10.58 -3.54 -10.18
N ILE A 214 -11.04 -4.34 -9.22
CA ILE A 214 -11.51 -3.82 -7.93
C ILE A 214 -11.08 -4.72 -6.78
N ARG A 215 -10.82 -4.07 -5.65
CA ARG A 215 -10.56 -4.69 -4.35
C ARG A 215 -11.55 -4.16 -3.31
N TYR A 216 -12.25 -5.04 -2.62
CA TYR A 216 -13.27 -4.66 -1.63
C TYR A 216 -13.48 -5.73 -0.55
N SER A 217 -14.17 -5.39 0.54
CA SER A 217 -14.44 -6.34 1.63
C SER A 217 -15.41 -7.46 1.22
N SER A 218 -15.06 -8.71 1.55
CA SER A 218 -15.93 -9.87 1.29
C SER A 218 -17.23 -9.87 2.09
N THR A 219 -17.29 -9.11 3.19
CA THR A 219 -18.46 -9.00 4.07
C THR A 219 -19.25 -7.71 3.87
N ASP A 220 -18.67 -6.72 3.21
CA ASP A 220 -19.24 -5.38 3.06
C ASP A 220 -18.84 -4.76 1.72
N PRO A 221 -19.66 -4.93 0.66
CA PRO A 221 -19.37 -4.42 -0.68
C PRO A 221 -19.25 -2.90 -0.79
N GLU A 222 -19.66 -2.15 0.25
CA GLU A 222 -19.47 -0.69 0.30
C GLU A 222 -18.01 -0.31 0.62
N LYS A 223 -17.26 -1.21 1.26
CA LYS A 223 -15.84 -1.00 1.60
C LYS A 223 -14.93 -1.39 0.45
N ILE A 224 -14.90 -0.53 -0.56
CA ILE A 224 -13.99 -0.62 -1.71
C ILE A 224 -12.64 0.00 -1.30
N SER A 225 -11.58 -0.81 -1.30
CA SER A 225 -10.23 -0.36 -0.90
C SER A 225 -9.37 0.05 -2.09
N PHE A 226 -9.71 -0.39 -3.30
CA PHE A 226 -9.02 0.05 -4.51
C PHE A 226 -9.84 -0.26 -5.77
N ILE A 227 -9.78 0.62 -6.76
CA ILE A 227 -10.43 0.44 -8.06
C ILE A 227 -9.64 1.11 -9.18
N VAL A 228 -9.55 0.43 -10.33
CA VAL A 228 -9.16 1.02 -11.60
C VAL A 228 -10.16 0.63 -12.68
N ALA A 229 -10.39 1.54 -13.63
CA ALA A 229 -11.26 1.31 -14.77
C ALA A 229 -10.59 1.84 -16.03
N GLN A 230 -10.95 1.27 -17.18
CA GLN A 230 -10.40 1.65 -18.48
C GLN A 230 -10.69 3.12 -18.84
N ASP A 231 -11.89 3.59 -18.50
CA ASP A 231 -12.35 4.96 -18.74
C ASP A 231 -13.55 5.32 -17.84
N SER A 232 -14.00 6.57 -17.92
CA SER A 232 -15.14 7.07 -17.15
C SER A 232 -16.46 6.36 -17.48
N HIS A 233 -16.61 5.83 -18.71
CA HIS A 233 -17.79 5.07 -19.10
C HIS A 233 -17.84 3.70 -18.43
N SER A 234 -16.69 3.02 -18.42
CA SER A 234 -16.48 1.75 -17.73
C SER A 234 -16.72 1.92 -16.24
N LEU A 235 -16.21 3.00 -15.62
CA LEU A 235 -16.45 3.26 -14.21
C LEU A 235 -17.95 3.46 -13.89
N LEU A 236 -18.70 4.18 -14.72
CA LEU A 236 -20.14 4.36 -14.52
C LEU A 236 -20.90 3.02 -14.53
N LEU A 237 -20.58 2.13 -15.49
CA LEU A 237 -21.20 0.81 -15.58
C LEU A 237 -20.83 -0.08 -14.38
N ILE A 238 -19.56 -0.05 -13.97
CA ILE A 238 -19.06 -0.75 -12.77
C ILE A 238 -19.74 -0.23 -11.50
N ALA A 239 -19.85 1.10 -11.35
CA ALA A 239 -20.52 1.71 -10.21
C ALA A 239 -22.00 1.34 -10.16
N ASN A 240 -22.69 1.29 -11.31
CA ASN A 240 -24.08 0.83 -11.39
C ASN A 240 -24.24 -0.65 -11.02
N TYR A 241 -23.25 -1.48 -11.35
CA TYR A 241 -23.20 -2.89 -10.92
C TYR A 241 -22.99 -3.01 -9.40
N PHE A 242 -22.06 -2.26 -8.82
CA PHE A 242 -21.79 -2.29 -7.37
C PHE A 242 -22.92 -1.68 -6.54
N LYS A 243 -23.60 -0.64 -7.04
CA LYS A 243 -24.82 -0.08 -6.44
C LYS A 243 -25.88 -1.16 -6.15
N GLN A 244 -26.01 -2.18 -7.00
CA GLN A 244 -26.97 -3.27 -6.81
C GLN A 244 -26.58 -4.24 -5.68
N LYS A 245 -25.33 -4.21 -5.21
CA LYS A 245 -24.83 -5.03 -4.10
C LYS A 245 -24.99 -4.35 -2.73
N LEU A 246 -25.29 -3.04 -2.72
CA LEU A 246 -25.42 -2.27 -1.49
C LEU A 246 -26.73 -2.59 -0.78
N ASN A 247 -26.77 -2.34 0.53
CA ASN A 247 -28.00 -2.48 1.31
C ASN A 247 -29.00 -1.36 0.92
N PRO A 248 -30.14 -1.68 0.28
CA PRO A 248 -31.06 -0.67 -0.23
C PRO A 248 -31.79 0.11 0.88
N LEU A 249 -31.73 -0.35 2.13
CA LEU A 249 -32.37 0.32 3.28
C LEU A 249 -31.46 1.37 3.93
N THR A 250 -30.14 1.26 3.74
CA THR A 250 -29.16 2.08 4.48
C THR A 250 -28.22 2.86 3.57
N ALA A 251 -27.95 2.38 2.36
CA ALA A 251 -27.01 3.03 1.46
C ALA A 251 -27.66 4.23 0.74
N SER A 252 -27.05 5.41 0.89
CA SER A 252 -27.40 6.63 0.16
C SER A 252 -26.39 6.99 -0.94
N HIS A 253 -25.19 6.39 -0.89
CA HIS A 253 -24.09 6.66 -1.80
C HIS A 253 -23.25 5.41 -2.04
N LEU A 254 -22.38 5.47 -3.03
CA LEU A 254 -21.29 4.52 -3.26
C LEU A 254 -19.97 5.26 -3.01
N SER A 255 -19.16 4.73 -2.09
CA SER A 255 -17.84 5.26 -1.77
C SER A 255 -16.79 4.66 -2.70
N LEU A 256 -16.04 5.50 -3.42
CA LEU A 256 -14.95 5.06 -4.30
C LEU A 256 -13.62 5.70 -3.86
N PRO A 257 -12.54 4.91 -3.71
CA PRO A 257 -11.20 5.41 -3.35
C PRO A 257 -10.52 6.02 -4.57
N LEU A 258 -11.08 7.14 -5.04
CA LEU A 258 -10.61 7.90 -6.19
C LEU A 258 -10.38 9.35 -5.78
N PRO A 259 -9.33 10.01 -6.30
CA PRO A 259 -9.19 11.45 -6.15
C PRO A 259 -10.41 12.18 -6.75
N ALA A 260 -10.90 13.22 -6.09
CA ALA A 260 -12.04 14.01 -6.58
C ALA A 260 -11.75 14.73 -7.91
N THR A 261 -10.47 14.86 -8.27
CA THR A 261 -9.99 15.39 -9.55
C THR A 261 -9.83 14.33 -10.65
N SER A 262 -10.17 13.06 -10.37
CA SER A 262 -10.02 11.97 -11.32
C SER A 262 -10.93 12.14 -12.54
N TYR A 263 -10.35 11.97 -13.74
CA TYR A 263 -11.09 11.97 -15.01
C TYR A 263 -12.15 10.85 -15.08
N LEU A 264 -12.01 9.80 -14.28
CA LEU A 264 -13.00 8.72 -14.22
C LEU A 264 -14.37 9.22 -13.71
N LEU A 265 -14.40 10.34 -12.99
CA LEU A 265 -15.61 10.88 -12.37
C LEU A 265 -16.46 11.76 -13.32
N GLU A 266 -15.98 12.06 -14.52
CA GLU A 266 -16.61 12.99 -15.48
C GLU A 266 -18.08 12.68 -15.81
N ARG A 267 -18.50 11.41 -15.70
CA ARG A 267 -19.85 10.97 -16.11
C ARG A 267 -20.90 10.97 -15.01
N PHE A 268 -20.52 11.22 -13.76
CA PHE A 268 -21.47 11.21 -12.66
C PHE A 268 -22.18 12.57 -12.50
N GLY A 269 -21.78 13.60 -13.25
CA GLY A 269 -22.62 14.79 -13.54
C GLY A 269 -23.02 15.66 -12.35
N THR A 270 -22.39 15.51 -11.19
CA THR A 270 -22.71 16.25 -9.96
C THR A 270 -21.44 16.57 -9.17
N THR A 271 -21.58 17.42 -8.16
CA THR A 271 -20.61 17.54 -7.08
C THR A 271 -20.78 16.34 -6.14
N PHE A 272 -19.68 15.67 -5.79
CA PHE A 272 -19.67 14.58 -4.82
C PHE A 272 -19.18 15.10 -3.47
N ASP A 273 -19.66 14.50 -2.39
CA ASP A 273 -19.00 14.67 -1.11
C ASP A 273 -17.65 13.96 -1.16
N VAL A 274 -16.62 14.59 -0.64
CA VAL A 274 -15.26 14.06 -0.60
C VAL A 274 -14.85 13.89 0.84
N ASN A 275 -14.47 12.68 1.22
CA ASN A 275 -13.82 12.42 2.49
C ASN A 275 -12.32 12.35 2.26
N ILE A 276 -11.59 13.26 2.90
CA ILE A 276 -10.13 13.27 2.91
C ILE A 276 -9.69 13.02 4.34
N SER A 277 -9.00 11.91 4.56
CA SER A 277 -8.40 11.54 5.82
C SER A 277 -6.88 11.54 5.68
N THR A 278 -6.18 12.17 6.63
CA THR A 278 -4.71 12.19 6.65
C THR A 278 -4.21 11.69 7.97
N TYR A 279 -3.23 10.81 7.93
CA TYR A 279 -2.75 10.10 9.10
C TYR A 279 -1.30 10.50 9.37
N ALA A 280 -1.01 10.83 10.63
CA ALA A 280 0.36 11.19 11.03
C ALA A 280 1.30 9.98 10.93
N GLU A 281 0.72 8.78 10.95
CA GLU A 281 1.35 7.47 10.92
C GLU A 281 1.91 7.12 9.54
N TYR A 282 1.48 7.84 8.51
CA TYR A 282 1.95 7.68 7.15
C TYR A 282 3.21 8.51 6.93
N MET A 283 4.35 7.86 7.05
CA MET A 283 5.63 8.54 7.17
C MET A 283 6.63 8.18 6.08
N VAL A 284 7.44 9.17 5.70
CA VAL A 284 8.48 9.05 4.68
C VAL A 284 9.81 9.54 5.21
N LYS A 285 10.89 8.84 4.86
CA LYS A 285 12.26 9.27 5.06
C LYS A 285 12.94 9.33 3.70
N ILE A 286 13.49 10.49 3.39
CA ILE A 286 14.37 10.65 2.23
C ILE A 286 15.76 10.15 2.65
N LEU A 287 16.33 9.26 1.84
CA LEU A 287 17.69 8.80 2.05
C LEU A 287 18.65 9.81 1.41
N GLU A 288 19.82 9.97 2.00
CA GLU A 288 20.88 10.79 1.39
C GLU A 288 21.23 10.26 -0.01
N GLY A 289 21.75 11.10 -0.90
CA GLY A 289 22.18 10.66 -2.24
C GLY A 289 21.71 11.55 -3.39
N PRO A 290 21.85 11.08 -4.65
CA PRO A 290 21.70 11.93 -5.84
C PRO A 290 20.32 12.61 -5.99
N HIS A 291 19.27 11.99 -5.48
CA HIS A 291 17.90 12.48 -5.57
C HIS A 291 17.45 13.28 -4.33
N HIS A 292 18.29 13.36 -3.30
CA HIS A 292 17.94 13.90 -1.99
C HIS A 292 17.37 15.32 -2.09
N SER A 293 18.04 16.25 -2.77
CA SER A 293 17.59 17.64 -2.85
C SER A 293 16.22 17.80 -3.53
N LYS A 294 15.97 17.09 -4.63
CA LYS A 294 14.68 17.13 -5.34
C LYS A 294 13.55 16.55 -4.50
N LEU A 295 13.79 15.40 -3.87
CA LEU A 295 12.81 14.79 -2.98
C LEU A 295 12.57 15.66 -1.74
N HIS A 296 13.62 16.25 -1.16
CA HIS A 296 13.50 17.10 0.02
C HIS A 296 12.65 18.32 -0.28
N HIS A 297 12.90 18.98 -1.41
CA HIS A 297 12.07 20.09 -1.84
C HIS A 297 10.60 19.69 -2.00
N HIS A 298 10.32 18.53 -2.61
CA HIS A 298 8.98 18.01 -2.78
C HIS A 298 8.26 17.75 -1.43
N PHE A 299 8.93 17.09 -0.48
CA PHE A 299 8.31 16.80 0.81
C PHE A 299 8.19 18.03 1.73
N THR A 300 9.08 19.02 1.63
CA THR A 300 8.90 20.32 2.29
C THR A 300 7.69 21.08 1.73
N ALA A 301 7.49 21.04 0.42
CA ALA A 301 6.33 21.64 -0.24
C ALA A 301 4.99 20.93 0.10
N PHE A 302 5.02 19.69 0.63
CA PHE A 302 3.84 19.10 1.25
C PHE A 302 3.53 19.67 2.63
N GLU A 303 4.56 19.96 3.43
CA GLU A 303 4.37 20.45 4.80
C GLU A 303 3.77 21.87 4.83
N ASP A 304 4.14 22.72 3.86
CA ASP A 304 3.61 24.08 3.73
C ASP A 304 2.29 24.18 2.94
N GLY A 305 1.83 23.06 2.37
CA GLY A 305 0.57 22.97 1.62
C GLY A 305 0.64 23.45 0.17
N SER A 306 1.83 23.70 -0.37
CA SER A 306 2.01 24.13 -1.77
C SER A 306 1.82 22.99 -2.80
N ILE A 307 1.88 21.72 -2.37
CA ILE A 307 1.58 20.55 -3.20
C ILE A 307 0.53 19.67 -2.49
N PRO A 308 -0.48 19.13 -3.20
CA PRO A 308 -1.43 18.18 -2.61
C PRO A 308 -0.72 16.89 -2.19
N ARG A 309 -1.12 16.27 -1.08
CA ARG A 309 -0.53 14.98 -0.63
C ARG A 309 -0.79 13.86 -1.64
N GLY A 310 0.06 12.83 -1.61
CA GLY A 310 -0.13 11.61 -2.41
C GLY A 310 -1.36 10.81 -2.04
N SER A 311 -1.86 10.04 -2.99
CA SER A 311 -2.83 8.98 -2.75
C SER A 311 -2.08 7.65 -2.77
N ILE A 312 -2.02 6.95 -1.65
CA ILE A 312 -1.45 5.60 -1.61
C ILE A 312 -2.54 4.56 -1.69
N ILE A 313 -2.29 3.58 -2.55
CA ILE A 313 -2.95 2.27 -2.52
C ILE A 313 -1.97 1.32 -1.86
N TRP A 314 -2.36 0.77 -0.71
CA TRP A 314 -1.55 -0.21 -0.01
C TRP A 314 -1.39 -1.47 -0.87
N PRO A 315 -0.15 -2.00 -1.02
CA PRO A 315 0.08 -3.26 -1.70
C PRO A 315 -0.76 -4.39 -1.08
N VAL A 316 -1.17 -5.33 -1.91
CA VAL A 316 -2.16 -6.35 -1.55
C VAL A 316 -1.73 -7.24 -0.39
N GLU A 317 -0.44 -7.47 -0.21
CA GLU A 317 0.10 -8.28 0.88
C GLU A 317 -0.26 -7.77 2.27
N PHE A 318 -0.46 -6.46 2.44
CA PHE A 318 -0.79 -5.86 3.72
C PHE A 318 -2.23 -6.14 4.16
N ASP A 319 -3.08 -6.67 3.28
CA ASP A 319 -4.45 -7.08 3.62
C ASP A 319 -4.51 -8.32 4.53
N VAL A 320 -3.36 -8.98 4.79
CA VAL A 320 -3.26 -10.10 5.75
C VAL A 320 -3.19 -9.65 7.21
N CYS A 321 -2.90 -8.36 7.45
CA CYS A 321 -2.74 -7.76 8.76
C CYS A 321 -3.99 -6.99 9.18
#